data_AF-A0A527GKT3-F1
#
_entry.id   AF-A0A527GKT3-F1
#
_cell.length_a   1.000
_cell.length_b   1.000
_cell.length_c   1.000
_cell.angle_alpha   90.00
_cell.angle_beta   90.00
_cell.angle_gamma   90.00
#
_symmetry.space_group_name_H-M   'P 1'
#
loop_
_entity.id
_entity.type
_entity.pdbx_description
1 polymer ?
#
loop_
_entity_poly.entity_id
_entity_poly.type
_entity_poly.pdbx_seq_one_letter_code
_entity_poly.pdbx_strand_id
1 'polypeptide(L)'
;GLLMQAETAKARENQLVADVNTLKAASAQAGEQQVDLDALQRDATAKRQQLELYLTNYREAASRQDRNYLPVDARIASKASVPSEAYFPKVGPIVGAAFAASLLIMAIVTLLRELFSGRAMRPASGSRFERIDEVAMPHVAQAPVAKPFLRDEPAVLQDPVIRQELPERADEADGEPYAAAMPAMAEAPDVVAMPDTAAAEQTAVEPEPARSTLGEIDIEKAAEKLISSGAARAIFVSPEGDEAAASAILVAREVADAGLRVLLLDLTASGAASRPMLDSGLFPGITNLLASEAQFSDVIHADLYSDCHVIPVGTADPVRAMRAADRLPIIMQSLTTAYDLVVVECGPADAQGIGRLTGDATEVFLSML
;
A
#
# COMPACT_ATOMS: atom_id res chain seq x y z
N GLY A 1 -70.21 -47.57 32.99
CA GLY A 1 -70.45 -46.50 32.00
C GLY A 1 -69.84 -45.20 32.51
N LEU A 2 -70.54 -44.08 32.29
CA LEU A 2 -70.02 -42.72 32.49
C LEU A 2 -69.35 -42.44 33.86
N LEU A 3 -69.91 -42.93 34.97
CA LEU A 3 -69.33 -42.70 36.32
C LEU A 3 -67.88 -43.21 36.43
N MET A 4 -67.59 -44.41 35.94
CA MET A 4 -66.25 -45.00 35.92
C MET A 4 -65.28 -44.23 35.01
N GLN A 5 -65.79 -43.57 33.96
CA GLN A 5 -64.99 -42.69 33.10
C GLN A 5 -64.67 -41.36 33.81
N ALA A 6 -65.62 -40.81 34.59
CA ALA A 6 -65.38 -39.64 35.43
C ALA A 6 -64.39 -39.93 36.57
N GLU A 7 -64.50 -41.09 37.23
CA GLU A 7 -63.57 -41.53 38.27
C GLU A 7 -62.15 -41.73 37.73
N THR A 8 -61.99 -42.39 36.57
CA THR A 8 -60.67 -42.58 35.95
C THR A 8 -60.08 -41.30 35.38
N ALA A 9 -60.91 -40.36 34.89
CA ALA A 9 -60.44 -39.01 34.53
C ALA A 9 -59.95 -38.24 35.76
N LYS A 10 -60.71 -38.24 36.86
CA LYS A 10 -60.34 -37.58 38.12
C LYS A 10 -59.10 -38.22 38.78
N ALA A 11 -58.90 -39.52 38.64
CA ALA A 11 -57.67 -40.18 39.08
C ALA A 11 -56.43 -39.67 38.31
N ARG A 12 -56.55 -39.49 36.98
CA ARG A 12 -55.49 -38.91 36.14
C ARG A 12 -55.25 -37.42 36.44
N GLU A 13 -56.31 -36.65 36.70
CA GLU A 13 -56.21 -35.25 37.14
C GLU A 13 -55.41 -35.15 38.45
N ASN A 14 -55.78 -35.94 39.46
CA ASN A 14 -55.06 -36.00 40.74
C ASN A 14 -53.58 -36.39 40.57
N GLN A 15 -53.29 -37.35 39.67
CA GLN A 15 -51.91 -37.75 39.36
C GLN A 15 -51.13 -36.60 38.70
N LEU A 16 -51.68 -35.98 37.64
CA LEU A 16 -51.05 -34.85 36.96
C LEU A 16 -50.80 -33.66 37.90
N VAL A 17 -51.70 -33.41 38.85
CA VAL A 17 -51.50 -32.39 39.89
C VAL A 17 -50.36 -32.77 40.84
N ALA A 18 -50.22 -34.04 41.22
CA ALA A 18 -49.10 -34.52 42.03
C ALA A 18 -47.75 -34.44 41.27
N ASP A 19 -47.74 -34.84 40.00
CA ASP A 19 -46.56 -34.76 39.12
C ASP A 19 -46.12 -33.30 38.93
N VAL A 20 -47.06 -32.38 38.65
CA VAL A 20 -46.79 -30.93 38.53
C VAL A 20 -46.28 -30.34 39.84
N ASN A 21 -46.81 -30.75 40.99
CA ASN A 21 -46.31 -30.27 42.29
C ASN A 21 -44.91 -30.80 42.60
N THR A 22 -44.60 -32.04 42.18
CA THR A 22 -43.27 -32.64 42.30
C THR A 22 -42.26 -31.91 41.41
N LEU A 23 -42.62 -31.61 40.15
CA LEU A 23 -41.78 -30.84 39.23
C LEU A 23 -41.55 -29.40 39.71
N LYS A 24 -42.56 -28.75 40.31
CA LYS A 24 -42.41 -27.43 40.95
C LYS A 24 -41.44 -27.46 42.12
N ALA A 25 -41.51 -28.48 42.98
CA ALA A 25 -40.58 -28.63 44.11
C ALA A 25 -39.13 -28.86 43.61
N ALA A 26 -38.93 -29.74 42.63
CA ALA A 26 -37.63 -29.97 42.01
C ALA A 26 -37.07 -28.72 41.31
N SER A 27 -37.91 -27.95 40.61
CA SER A 27 -37.52 -26.70 39.96
C SER A 27 -37.16 -25.60 40.96
N ALA A 28 -37.83 -25.54 42.12
CA ALA A 28 -37.48 -24.60 43.19
C ALA A 28 -36.11 -24.95 43.81
N GLN A 29 -35.89 -26.25 44.10
CA GLN A 29 -34.61 -26.74 44.63
C GLN A 29 -33.44 -26.52 43.64
N ALA A 30 -33.67 -26.72 42.33
CA ALA A 30 -32.66 -26.43 41.31
C ALA A 30 -32.35 -24.92 41.21
N GLY A 31 -33.35 -24.06 41.38
CA GLY A 31 -33.16 -22.61 41.45
C GLY A 31 -32.34 -22.16 42.66
N GLU A 32 -32.60 -22.74 43.83
CA GLU A 32 -31.82 -22.51 45.06
C GLU A 32 -30.35 -22.93 44.86
N GLN A 33 -30.11 -24.13 44.32
CA GLN A 33 -28.77 -24.63 44.00
C GLN A 33 -28.02 -23.79 42.96
N GLN A 34 -28.73 -23.21 41.97
CA GLN A 34 -28.12 -22.30 41.00
C GLN A 34 -27.67 -21.00 41.68
N VAL A 35 -28.51 -20.41 42.55
CA VAL A 35 -28.16 -19.17 43.28
C VAL A 35 -26.97 -19.37 44.21
N ASP A 36 -26.88 -20.52 44.89
CA ASP A 36 -25.73 -20.90 45.71
C ASP A 36 -24.46 -21.07 44.87
N LEU A 37 -24.56 -21.75 43.71
CA LEU A 37 -23.45 -21.90 42.76
C LEU A 37 -22.96 -20.55 42.23
N ASP A 38 -23.87 -19.67 41.82
CA ASP A 38 -23.57 -18.32 41.36
C ASP A 38 -22.95 -17.47 42.48
N ALA A 39 -23.32 -17.70 43.75
CA ALA A 39 -22.73 -17.04 44.91
C ALA A 39 -21.29 -17.51 45.14
N LEU A 40 -21.06 -18.82 45.15
CA LEU A 40 -19.73 -19.42 45.31
C LEU A 40 -18.77 -19.02 44.16
N GLN A 41 -19.27 -18.91 42.93
CA GLN A 41 -18.49 -18.43 41.78
C GLN A 41 -18.11 -16.95 41.92
N ARG A 42 -19.03 -16.09 42.37
CA ARG A 42 -18.71 -14.66 42.67
C ARG A 42 -17.66 -14.56 43.77
N ASP A 43 -17.79 -15.34 44.83
CA ASP A 43 -16.85 -15.40 45.95
C ASP A 43 -15.44 -15.86 45.52
N ALA A 44 -15.36 -16.87 44.66
CA ALA A 44 -14.11 -17.35 44.08
C ALA A 44 -13.47 -16.31 43.15
N THR A 45 -14.27 -15.62 42.34
CA THR A 45 -13.82 -14.56 41.42
C THR A 45 -13.27 -13.36 42.19
N ALA A 46 -13.95 -12.92 43.25
CA ALA A 46 -13.48 -11.83 44.11
C ALA A 46 -12.16 -12.16 44.81
N LYS A 47 -12.01 -13.39 45.33
CA LYS A 47 -10.75 -13.87 45.94
C LYS A 47 -9.60 -13.93 44.92
N ARG A 48 -9.87 -14.32 43.67
CA ARG A 48 -8.89 -14.29 42.58
C ARG A 48 -8.45 -12.84 42.27
N GLN A 49 -9.38 -11.92 42.09
CA GLN A 49 -9.08 -10.51 41.80
C GLN A 49 -8.27 -9.86 42.93
N GLN A 50 -8.59 -10.16 44.20
CA GLN A 50 -7.82 -9.70 45.35
C GLN A 50 -6.38 -10.22 45.34
N LEU A 51 -6.16 -11.49 44.96
CA LEU A 51 -4.82 -12.06 44.81
C LEU A 51 -4.03 -11.43 43.66
N GLU A 52 -4.67 -11.23 42.49
CA GLU A 52 -4.05 -10.58 41.33
C GLU A 52 -3.63 -9.13 41.65
N LEU A 53 -4.45 -8.40 42.41
CA LEU A 53 -4.12 -7.07 42.93
C LEU A 53 -2.93 -7.12 43.91
N TYR A 54 -2.91 -8.06 44.88
CA TYR A 54 -1.77 -8.20 45.79
C TYR A 54 -0.47 -8.57 45.06
N LEU A 55 -0.51 -9.46 44.07
CA LEU A 55 0.66 -9.83 43.27
C LEU A 55 1.16 -8.68 42.40
N THR A 56 0.26 -7.84 41.89
CA THR A 56 0.60 -6.63 41.13
C THR A 56 1.28 -5.59 42.03
N ASN A 57 0.64 -5.27 43.16
CA ASN A 57 1.20 -4.32 44.14
C ASN A 57 2.53 -4.82 44.74
N TYR A 58 2.69 -6.14 44.92
CA TYR A 58 3.95 -6.75 45.35
C TYR A 58 5.05 -6.59 44.30
N ARG A 59 4.76 -6.80 43.01
CA ARG A 59 5.73 -6.59 41.92
C ARG A 59 6.15 -5.12 41.80
N GLU A 60 5.23 -4.19 42.02
CA GLU A 60 5.54 -2.75 42.03
C GLU A 60 6.35 -2.33 43.26
N ALA A 61 6.04 -2.88 44.45
CA ALA A 61 6.84 -2.67 45.65
C ALA A 61 8.25 -3.26 45.50
N ALA A 62 8.36 -4.45 44.89
CA ALA A 62 9.63 -5.10 44.62
C ALA A 62 10.49 -4.30 43.64
N SER A 63 9.94 -3.79 42.51
CA SER A 63 10.72 -2.96 41.58
C SER A 63 11.16 -1.61 42.16
N ARG A 64 10.41 -1.06 43.12
CA ARG A 64 10.83 0.11 43.94
C ARG A 64 11.91 -0.26 44.97
N GLN A 65 11.97 -1.51 45.43
CA GLN A 65 12.94 -2.01 46.41
C GLN A 65 14.24 -2.52 45.76
N ASP A 66 14.18 -3.03 44.52
CA ASP A 66 15.33 -3.41 43.68
C ASP A 66 16.06 -2.16 43.17
N ARG A 67 16.42 -1.29 44.11
CA ARG A 67 16.97 0.06 43.90
C ARG A 67 18.45 0.01 43.56
N ASN A 68 18.83 -0.93 42.69
CA ASN A 68 20.10 -0.99 41.98
C ASN A 68 20.14 0.08 40.87
N TYR A 69 19.70 1.29 41.21
CA TYR A 69 19.85 2.50 40.42
C TYR A 69 21.34 2.83 40.35
N LEU A 70 22.01 2.27 39.34
CA LEU A 70 23.17 2.93 38.75
C LEU A 70 22.71 4.35 38.38
N PRO A 71 23.31 5.42 38.94
CA PRO A 71 22.93 6.77 38.55
C PRO A 71 23.20 6.93 37.05
N VAL A 72 22.27 7.56 36.34
CA VAL A 72 22.36 7.73 34.88
C VAL A 72 23.54 8.65 34.56
N ASP A 73 24.66 8.04 34.14
CA ASP A 73 25.90 8.72 33.77
C ASP A 73 25.77 9.33 32.35
N ALA A 74 24.86 10.30 32.22
CA ALA A 74 24.56 11.00 30.99
C ALA A 74 25.68 11.98 30.62
N ARG A 75 26.73 11.47 29.94
CA ARG A 75 27.84 12.28 29.44
C ARG A 75 27.54 12.83 28.05
N ILE A 76 27.56 14.16 27.92
CA ILE A 76 27.43 14.86 26.63
C ILE A 76 28.72 14.63 25.83
N ALA A 77 28.74 13.60 24.99
CA ALA A 77 29.91 13.22 24.19
C ALA A 77 30.29 14.26 23.11
N SER A 78 29.31 15.04 22.63
CA SER A 78 29.51 16.16 21.71
C SER A 78 28.42 17.21 21.91
N LYS A 79 28.74 18.48 21.63
CA LYS A 79 27.76 19.56 21.50
C LYS A 79 27.56 19.87 20.03
N ALA A 80 26.31 19.98 19.59
CA ALA A 80 26.00 20.30 18.19
C ALA A 80 26.64 21.62 17.76
N SER A 81 27.34 21.62 16.62
CA SER A 81 27.84 22.82 15.97
C SER A 81 26.70 23.57 15.27
N VAL A 82 26.57 24.86 15.53
CA VAL A 82 25.64 25.72 14.78
C VAL A 82 26.19 25.92 13.35
N PRO A 83 25.37 25.80 12.29
CA PRO A 83 25.80 26.07 10.93
C PRO A 83 26.38 27.49 10.80
N SER A 84 27.59 27.60 10.25
CA SER A 84 28.31 28.87 10.09
C SER A 84 27.84 29.73 8.91
N GLU A 85 27.00 29.18 8.04
CA GLU A 85 26.50 29.83 6.83
C GLU A 85 24.97 29.75 6.74
N ALA A 86 24.35 30.80 6.21
CA ALA A 86 22.91 30.87 6.02
C ALA A 86 22.50 30.01 4.80
N TYR A 87 21.89 28.85 5.05
CA TYR A 87 21.37 27.94 4.02
C TYR A 87 20.38 28.62 3.04
N PHE A 88 19.66 29.64 3.52
CA PHE A 88 18.64 30.38 2.77
C PHE A 88 18.60 31.86 3.20
N PRO A 89 18.32 32.82 2.28
CA PRO A 89 18.16 32.67 0.83
C PRO A 89 19.50 32.79 0.08
N LYS A 90 19.64 32.07 -1.04
CA LYS A 90 20.82 32.12 -1.91
C LYS A 90 20.81 33.38 -2.79
N VAL A 91 21.22 34.51 -2.22
CA VAL A 91 21.09 35.85 -2.86
C VAL A 91 21.75 35.96 -4.25
N GLY A 92 22.91 35.33 -4.46
CA GLY A 92 23.65 35.37 -5.73
C GLY A 92 22.83 34.95 -6.97
N PRO A 93 22.38 33.68 -7.07
CA PRO A 93 21.58 33.22 -8.21
C PRO A 93 20.23 33.94 -8.32
N ILE A 94 19.60 34.32 -7.21
CA ILE A 94 18.31 35.05 -7.22
C ILE A 94 18.46 36.43 -7.88
N VAL A 95 19.49 37.21 -7.47
CA VAL A 95 19.76 38.53 -8.06
C VAL A 95 20.20 38.41 -9.52
N GLY A 96 21.00 37.39 -9.87
CA GLY A 96 21.41 37.13 -11.26
C GLY A 96 20.22 36.84 -12.18
N ALA A 97 19.30 35.97 -11.75
CA ALA A 97 18.08 35.66 -12.51
C ALA A 97 17.15 36.88 -12.66
N ALA A 98 16.94 37.64 -11.58
CA ALA A 98 16.13 38.86 -11.61
C ALA A 98 16.71 39.93 -12.54
N PHE A 99 18.04 40.13 -12.52
CA PHE A 99 18.72 41.05 -13.42
C PHE A 99 18.55 40.63 -14.89
N ALA A 100 18.83 39.37 -15.21
CA ALA A 100 18.69 38.84 -16.58
C ALA A 100 17.25 38.99 -17.11
N ALA A 101 16.25 38.65 -16.30
CA ALA A 101 14.84 38.84 -16.66
C ALA A 101 14.50 40.31 -16.91
N SER A 102 14.94 41.23 -16.05
CA SER A 102 14.68 42.67 -16.20
C SER A 102 15.30 43.26 -17.47
N LEU A 103 16.52 42.82 -17.85
CA LEU A 103 17.21 43.24 -19.06
C LEU A 103 16.51 42.71 -20.31
N LEU A 104 16.07 41.45 -20.28
CA LEU A 104 15.34 40.81 -21.38
C LEU A 104 13.99 41.51 -21.62
N ILE A 105 13.23 41.81 -20.55
CA ILE A 105 11.98 42.58 -20.62
C ILE A 105 12.24 44.00 -21.16
N MET A 106 13.27 44.69 -20.67
CA MET A 106 13.65 46.03 -21.17
C MET A 106 13.96 46.00 -22.67
N ALA A 107 14.73 45.01 -23.14
CA ALA A 107 15.04 44.84 -24.55
C ALA A 107 13.78 44.60 -25.42
N ILE A 108 12.89 43.71 -24.99
CA ILE A 108 11.61 43.44 -25.68
C ILE A 108 10.76 44.72 -25.74
N VAL A 109 10.58 45.43 -24.63
CA VAL A 109 9.77 46.66 -24.57
C VAL A 109 10.36 47.75 -25.47
N THR A 110 11.69 47.90 -25.51
CA THR A 110 12.36 48.85 -26.41
C THR A 110 12.18 48.48 -27.89
N LEU A 111 12.37 47.20 -28.26
CA LEU A 111 12.19 46.72 -29.64
C LEU A 111 10.74 46.89 -30.11
N LEU A 112 9.76 46.50 -29.30
CA LEU A 112 8.34 46.70 -29.60
C LEU A 112 8.02 48.19 -29.76
N ARG A 113 8.56 49.07 -28.89
CA ARG A 113 8.31 50.51 -28.95
C ARG A 113 8.87 51.16 -30.21
N GLU A 114 10.09 50.82 -30.64
CA GLU A 114 10.67 51.35 -31.88
C GLU A 114 10.02 50.77 -33.15
N LEU A 115 9.52 49.53 -33.09
CA LEU A 115 8.72 48.88 -34.14
C LEU A 115 7.35 49.57 -34.31
N PHE A 116 6.56 49.68 -33.24
CA PHE A 116 5.25 50.35 -33.27
C PHE A 116 5.36 51.87 -33.51
N SER A 117 6.48 52.51 -33.14
CA SER A 117 6.75 53.91 -33.47
C SER A 117 7.15 54.14 -34.94
N GLY A 118 7.26 53.08 -35.77
CA GLY A 118 7.60 53.17 -37.19
C GLY A 118 9.03 53.65 -37.49
N ARG A 119 9.86 53.89 -36.47
CA ARG A 119 11.25 54.35 -36.62
C ARG A 119 12.14 53.26 -37.18
N ALA A 120 11.91 52.01 -36.76
CA ALA A 120 12.60 50.82 -37.27
C ALA A 120 12.41 50.59 -38.79
N MET A 121 11.35 51.15 -39.38
CA MET A 121 11.02 50.98 -40.80
C MET A 121 11.69 52.02 -41.73
N ARG A 122 12.53 52.93 -41.19
CA ARG A 122 13.28 53.89 -42.00
C ARG A 122 14.53 53.24 -42.61
N PRO A 123 14.73 53.28 -43.95
CA PRO A 123 15.99 52.84 -44.55
C PRO A 123 17.16 53.69 -44.04
N ALA A 124 18.30 53.05 -43.76
CA ALA A 124 19.48 53.73 -43.27
C ALA A 124 20.01 54.75 -44.30
N SER A 125 20.35 55.95 -43.84
CA SER A 125 20.85 57.04 -44.70
C SER A 125 22.25 56.72 -45.25
N GLY A 126 22.29 55.99 -46.35
CA GLY A 126 23.51 55.49 -46.98
C GLY A 126 23.33 54.27 -47.87
N SER A 127 22.21 53.54 -47.77
CA SER A 127 21.94 52.35 -48.60
C SER A 127 21.69 52.74 -50.07
N ARG A 128 22.77 52.86 -50.86
CA ARG A 128 22.70 52.89 -52.31
C ARG A 128 22.37 51.49 -52.81
N PHE A 129 21.16 51.28 -53.30
CA PHE A 129 20.85 50.14 -54.14
C PHE A 129 21.53 50.37 -55.49
N GLU A 130 22.57 49.57 -55.78
CA GLU A 130 23.18 49.56 -57.11
C GLU A 130 22.18 48.97 -58.12
N ARG A 131 22.14 49.53 -59.33
CA ARG A 131 21.18 49.12 -60.34
C ARG A 131 21.61 47.77 -60.90
N ILE A 132 20.73 46.77 -60.76
CA ILE A 132 20.90 45.46 -61.39
C ILE A 132 20.84 45.67 -62.91
N ASP A 133 21.91 45.33 -63.62
CA ASP A 133 21.92 45.28 -65.09
C ASP A 133 21.17 44.02 -65.58
N GLU A 134 20.31 44.19 -66.58
CA GLU A 134 19.59 43.07 -67.21
C GLU A 134 20.54 42.23 -68.07
N VAL A 135 20.78 40.99 -67.65
CA VAL A 135 21.60 40.03 -68.42
C VAL A 135 20.80 39.51 -69.63
N ALA A 136 21.11 40.01 -70.81
CA ALA A 136 20.48 39.58 -72.06
C ALA A 136 20.81 38.12 -72.42
N MET A 137 19.79 37.35 -72.81
CA MET A 137 19.92 35.94 -73.20
C MET A 137 20.39 35.78 -74.66
N PRO A 138 21.47 35.01 -74.92
CA PRO A 138 21.88 34.66 -76.29
C PRO A 138 20.93 33.66 -76.97
N HIS A 139 20.87 33.70 -78.30
CA HIS A 139 19.94 32.88 -79.10
C HIS A 139 20.33 31.39 -79.19
N VAL A 140 19.30 30.54 -79.29
CA VAL A 140 19.41 29.12 -79.62
C VAL A 140 19.74 28.94 -81.12
N ALA A 141 20.83 28.24 -81.42
CA ALA A 141 21.08 27.64 -82.73
C ALA A 141 20.66 26.15 -82.74
N GLN A 142 20.18 25.64 -83.87
CA GLN A 142 19.58 24.29 -83.97
C GLN A 142 20.35 23.32 -84.88
N ALA A 143 20.24 22.02 -84.54
CA ALA A 143 20.47 20.84 -85.40
C ALA A 143 21.94 20.53 -85.79
N PRO A 144 22.30 19.25 -86.12
CA PRO A 144 21.41 18.12 -86.45
C PRO A 144 21.59 16.79 -85.68
N VAL A 145 20.46 16.11 -85.42
CA VAL A 145 20.06 14.76 -85.91
C VAL A 145 21.22 13.81 -86.35
N ALA A 146 21.37 12.55 -85.89
CA ALA A 146 20.59 11.71 -84.96
C ALA A 146 21.31 10.40 -84.51
N LYS A 147 20.80 9.79 -83.40
CA LYS A 147 20.52 8.33 -83.08
C LYS A 147 21.45 7.18 -83.58
N PRO A 148 21.43 5.98 -82.95
CA PRO A 148 20.95 5.57 -81.61
C PRO A 148 21.89 4.58 -80.83
N PHE A 149 21.45 4.12 -79.65
CA PHE A 149 22.04 3.05 -78.79
C PHE A 149 23.38 3.40 -78.10
N LEU A 150 23.79 2.76 -76.99
CA LEU A 150 23.17 1.70 -76.16
C LEU A 150 22.87 2.24 -74.72
N ARG A 151 22.41 1.41 -73.78
CA ARG A 151 22.11 1.81 -72.39
C ARG A 151 22.75 0.85 -71.40
N ASP A 152 23.80 1.32 -70.72
CA ASP A 152 24.43 0.67 -69.56
C ASP A 152 24.55 1.71 -68.42
N GLU A 153 24.34 1.29 -67.17
CA GLU A 153 24.53 2.13 -65.98
C GLU A 153 25.78 1.68 -65.20
N PRO A 154 26.81 2.54 -65.03
CA PRO A 154 28.00 2.22 -64.26
C PRO A 154 27.83 2.53 -62.76
N ALA A 155 28.54 1.76 -61.92
CA ALA A 155 28.48 1.89 -60.46
C ALA A 155 29.23 3.12 -59.90
N VAL A 156 28.85 3.54 -58.69
CA VAL A 156 29.53 4.61 -57.93
C VAL A 156 30.70 4.04 -57.13
N LEU A 157 31.87 4.67 -57.27
CA LEU A 157 33.07 4.42 -56.46
C LEU A 157 33.06 5.27 -55.18
N GLN A 158 33.62 4.74 -54.09
CA GLN A 158 34.08 5.52 -52.94
C GLN A 158 35.44 4.97 -52.48
N ASP A 159 36.37 5.87 -52.15
CA ASP A 159 37.77 5.57 -51.80
C ASP A 159 38.12 6.30 -50.47
N PRO A 160 38.80 5.67 -49.49
CA PRO A 160 38.95 6.21 -48.14
C PRO A 160 40.33 6.84 -47.84
N VAL A 161 40.41 7.73 -46.84
CA VAL A 161 41.71 8.22 -46.30
C VAL A 161 41.77 8.22 -44.76
N ILE A 162 42.73 7.44 -44.27
CA ILE A 162 43.26 7.22 -42.90
C ILE A 162 43.60 8.56 -42.18
N ARG A 163 43.37 8.76 -40.86
CA ARG A 163 44.22 8.39 -39.67
C ARG A 163 43.46 8.82 -38.39
N GLN A 164 43.74 8.42 -37.13
CA GLN A 164 44.99 7.98 -36.48
C GLN A 164 44.73 7.17 -35.18
N GLU A 165 45.67 6.32 -34.78
CA GLU A 165 45.59 5.40 -33.61
C GLU A 165 46.29 5.93 -32.35
N LEU A 166 45.95 5.35 -31.19
CA LEU A 166 46.82 5.22 -30.00
C LEU A 166 46.64 3.81 -29.36
N PRO A 167 47.61 3.28 -28.60
CA PRO A 167 48.03 1.87 -28.77
C PRO A 167 47.64 0.86 -27.67
N GLU A 168 47.92 -0.41 -27.97
CA GLU A 168 47.73 -1.63 -27.18
C GLU A 168 48.57 -1.71 -25.88
N ARG A 169 48.10 -2.50 -24.89
CA ARG A 169 48.59 -3.86 -24.54
C ARG A 169 47.68 -4.51 -23.46
N ALA A 170 47.19 -5.75 -23.60
CA ALA A 170 47.88 -7.07 -23.62
C ALA A 170 48.34 -7.48 -22.19
N ASP A 171 48.10 -8.67 -21.63
CA ASP A 171 47.43 -9.93 -22.05
C ASP A 171 46.61 -10.48 -20.83
N GLU A 172 45.98 -11.66 -20.76
CA GLU A 172 46.00 -12.89 -21.58
C GLU A 172 44.62 -13.60 -21.58
N ALA A 173 44.55 -14.94 -21.50
CA ALA A 173 43.45 -15.80 -21.97
C ALA A 173 42.91 -16.85 -20.94
N ASP A 174 41.74 -17.46 -21.23
CA ASP A 174 41.53 -18.94 -21.34
C ASP A 174 40.03 -19.36 -21.39
N GLY A 175 39.69 -20.37 -22.23
CA GLY A 175 38.45 -21.18 -22.12
C GLY A 175 37.43 -21.14 -23.29
N GLU A 176 37.49 -22.13 -24.20
CA GLU A 176 36.61 -22.29 -25.38
C GLU A 176 35.40 -23.27 -25.17
N PRO A 177 34.42 -23.39 -26.11
CA PRO A 177 33.01 -23.74 -25.80
C PRO A 177 32.47 -25.03 -26.46
N TYR A 178 31.14 -25.26 -26.37
CA TYR A 178 30.19 -25.83 -27.36
C TYR A 178 28.80 -26.00 -26.66
N ALA A 179 27.63 -26.19 -27.28
CA ALA A 179 26.97 -25.74 -28.52
C ALA A 179 25.47 -26.20 -28.44
N ALA A 180 24.59 -25.78 -29.37
CA ALA A 180 23.13 -25.99 -29.24
C ALA A 180 22.55 -27.18 -30.07
N ALA A 181 21.35 -27.65 -29.71
CA ALA A 181 20.42 -28.39 -30.60
C ALA A 181 18.96 -28.39 -30.10
N MET A 182 18.00 -28.36 -31.04
CA MET A 182 16.58 -28.75 -30.88
C MET A 182 16.26 -29.95 -31.79
N PRO A 183 15.11 -30.61 -31.61
CA PRO A 183 14.20 -30.79 -32.75
C PRO A 183 12.69 -30.63 -32.40
N ALA A 184 11.82 -30.82 -33.39
CA ALA A 184 10.34 -30.77 -33.32
C ALA A 184 9.72 -32.16 -33.66
N MET A 185 8.42 -32.41 -33.87
CA MET A 185 7.23 -31.58 -34.19
C MET A 185 5.92 -32.39 -33.85
N ALA A 186 4.80 -32.12 -34.53
CA ALA A 186 3.53 -32.90 -34.60
C ALA A 186 2.58 -32.83 -33.36
N GLU A 187 1.24 -32.80 -33.46
CA GLU A 187 0.30 -32.53 -34.59
C GLU A 187 -1.11 -32.17 -34.01
N ALA A 188 -2.06 -31.71 -34.83
CA ALA A 188 -3.45 -31.36 -34.44
C ALA A 188 -4.49 -32.35 -34.99
N PRO A 189 -5.78 -32.25 -34.59
CA PRO A 189 -6.78 -31.81 -35.58
C PRO A 189 -7.97 -30.99 -35.03
N ASP A 190 -8.71 -30.35 -35.96
CA ASP A 190 -9.93 -29.55 -35.72
C ASP A 190 -11.22 -30.36 -35.44
N VAL A 191 -12.21 -29.69 -34.83
CA VAL A 191 -13.65 -29.84 -35.14
C VAL A 191 -14.32 -28.46 -35.14
N VAL A 192 -15.36 -28.28 -35.97
CA VAL A 192 -15.81 -26.96 -36.46
C VAL A 192 -17.32 -26.73 -36.24
N ALA A 193 -17.71 -25.44 -36.18
CA ALA A 193 -19.03 -24.84 -36.42
C ALA A 193 -19.88 -24.39 -35.21
N MET A 194 -20.23 -23.10 -35.23
CA MET A 194 -21.41 -22.51 -34.56
C MET A 194 -22.66 -22.65 -35.48
N PRO A 195 -23.84 -22.14 -35.09
CA PRO A 195 -24.16 -20.76 -35.46
C PRO A 195 -24.91 -19.93 -34.40
N ASP A 196 -25.15 -18.66 -34.72
CA ASP A 196 -25.74 -17.61 -33.89
C ASP A 196 -27.12 -17.88 -33.29
N THR A 197 -27.40 -17.23 -32.15
CA THR A 197 -28.54 -16.29 -32.09
C THR A 197 -28.25 -15.16 -31.10
N ALA A 198 -28.79 -13.96 -31.37
CA ALA A 198 -28.48 -12.75 -30.61
C ALA A 198 -29.54 -12.42 -29.55
N ALA A 199 -29.08 -11.89 -28.41
CA ALA A 199 -29.82 -10.94 -27.59
C ALA A 199 -28.81 -10.02 -26.89
N ALA A 200 -29.11 -8.72 -26.84
CA ALA A 200 -28.41 -7.77 -25.98
C ALA A 200 -29.38 -7.39 -24.85
N GLU A 201 -29.10 -7.82 -23.64
CA GLU A 201 -29.89 -7.44 -22.46
C GLU A 201 -29.03 -6.61 -21.50
N GLN A 202 -29.53 -5.42 -21.20
CA GLN A 202 -28.97 -4.52 -20.21
C GLN A 202 -29.51 -4.94 -18.85
N THR A 203 -28.80 -5.80 -18.12
CA THR A 203 -29.21 -6.18 -16.76
C THR A 203 -29.14 -4.95 -15.85
N ALA A 204 -30.30 -4.47 -15.41
CA ALA A 204 -30.38 -3.34 -14.49
C ALA A 204 -29.83 -3.74 -13.12
N VAL A 205 -29.16 -2.80 -12.45
CA VAL A 205 -28.76 -2.96 -11.04
C VAL A 205 -30.00 -2.75 -10.17
N GLU A 206 -30.61 -3.84 -9.72
CA GLU A 206 -31.53 -3.77 -8.58
C GLU A 206 -30.72 -3.57 -7.29
N PRO A 207 -31.09 -2.62 -6.41
CA PRO A 207 -30.39 -2.43 -5.14
C PRO A 207 -30.77 -3.56 -4.17
N GLU A 208 -29.79 -4.31 -3.68
CA GLU A 208 -30.03 -5.34 -2.66
C GLU A 208 -30.58 -4.71 -1.35
N PRO A 209 -31.46 -5.42 -0.63
CA PRO A 209 -32.11 -4.88 0.55
C PRO A 209 -31.13 -4.76 1.72
N ALA A 210 -30.85 -3.51 2.14
CA ALA A 210 -30.01 -3.20 3.29
C ALA A 210 -30.47 -3.95 4.55
N ARG A 211 -29.73 -5.00 4.93
CA ARG A 211 -29.95 -5.78 6.15
C ARG A 211 -29.40 -4.99 7.32
N SER A 212 -30.28 -4.41 8.14
CA SER A 212 -29.87 -3.72 9.36
C SER A 212 -29.66 -4.73 10.51
N THR A 213 -28.50 -5.38 10.47
CA THR A 213 -27.91 -6.17 11.54
C THR A 213 -27.17 -5.25 12.50
N LEU A 214 -27.48 -5.34 13.80
CA LEU A 214 -27.13 -4.29 14.76
C LEU A 214 -25.67 -4.41 15.24
N GLY A 215 -24.74 -3.82 14.46
CA GLY A 215 -23.31 -3.80 14.76
C GLY A 215 -22.41 -4.20 13.58
N GLU A 216 -22.99 -4.71 12.50
CA GLU A 216 -22.29 -4.89 11.23
C GLU A 216 -22.06 -3.52 10.57
N ILE A 217 -20.85 -3.32 10.04
CA ILE A 217 -20.39 -2.08 9.40
C ILE A 217 -19.86 -2.47 8.03
N ASP A 218 -20.39 -1.86 6.97
CA ASP A 218 -19.87 -2.03 5.61
C ASP A 218 -18.57 -1.26 5.40
N ILE A 219 -17.86 -1.56 4.32
CA ILE A 219 -16.51 -1.06 4.02
C ILE A 219 -16.50 0.48 4.00
N GLU A 220 -17.53 1.07 3.40
CA GLU A 220 -17.73 2.50 3.25
C GLU A 220 -17.93 3.19 4.61
N LYS A 221 -18.76 2.64 5.51
CA LYS A 221 -18.92 3.18 6.88
C LYS A 221 -17.70 2.92 7.75
N ALA A 222 -16.96 1.83 7.53
CA ALA A 222 -15.72 1.57 8.25
C ALA A 222 -14.64 2.60 7.88
N ALA A 223 -14.52 2.92 6.58
CA ALA A 223 -13.70 4.00 6.07
C ALA A 223 -14.15 5.38 6.59
N GLU A 224 -15.43 5.73 6.45
CA GLU A 224 -15.99 7.01 6.94
C GLU A 224 -15.76 7.18 8.46
N LYS A 225 -15.90 6.10 9.25
CA LYS A 225 -15.65 6.10 10.69
C LYS A 225 -14.18 6.32 11.03
N LEU A 226 -13.24 5.70 10.31
CA LEU A 226 -11.80 5.92 10.48
C LEU A 226 -11.39 7.36 10.11
N ILE A 227 -11.91 7.87 9.00
CA ILE A 227 -11.68 9.24 8.52
C ILE A 227 -12.24 10.27 9.51
N SER A 228 -13.47 10.08 9.99
CA SER A 228 -14.17 11.04 10.87
C SER A 228 -13.71 10.99 12.34
N SER A 229 -13.22 9.85 12.82
CA SER A 229 -12.59 9.73 14.14
C SER A 229 -11.15 10.24 14.17
N GLY A 230 -10.47 10.32 13.01
CA GLY A 230 -9.06 10.66 12.93
C GLY A 230 -8.15 9.59 13.53
N ALA A 231 -8.54 8.31 13.40
CA ALA A 231 -7.80 7.18 13.96
C ALA A 231 -6.43 7.04 13.30
N ALA A 232 -5.36 7.04 14.11
CA ALA A 232 -4.00 6.82 13.62
C ALA A 232 -3.73 5.33 13.32
N ARG A 233 -4.53 4.42 13.90
CA ARG A 233 -4.41 2.96 13.72
C ARG A 233 -5.78 2.31 13.58
N ALA A 234 -5.89 1.38 12.64
CA ALA A 234 -7.02 0.45 12.54
C ALA A 234 -6.49 -0.98 12.65
N ILE A 235 -6.90 -1.72 13.68
CA ILE A 235 -6.54 -3.13 13.85
C ILE A 235 -7.71 -3.98 13.37
N PHE A 236 -7.48 -4.82 12.36
CA PHE A 236 -8.44 -5.82 11.90
C PHE A 236 -8.04 -7.19 12.47
N VAL A 237 -9.03 -7.88 13.02
CA VAL A 237 -8.88 -9.23 13.59
C VAL A 237 -9.82 -10.16 12.85
N SER A 238 -9.26 -11.20 12.23
CA SER A 238 -9.95 -12.13 11.36
C SER A 238 -9.92 -13.54 11.98
N PRO A 239 -10.76 -13.83 12.98
CA PRO A 239 -10.72 -15.09 13.73
C PRO A 239 -11.15 -16.32 12.92
N GLU A 240 -11.93 -16.11 11.86
CA GLU A 240 -12.50 -17.18 11.02
C GLU A 240 -11.55 -17.63 9.90
N GLY A 241 -10.49 -16.85 9.63
CA GLY A 241 -9.41 -17.20 8.71
C GLY A 241 -9.12 -16.16 7.65
N ASP A 242 -8.25 -16.54 6.71
CA ASP A 242 -7.63 -15.68 5.71
C ASP A 242 -8.63 -14.97 4.76
N GLU A 243 -9.81 -15.55 4.52
CA GLU A 243 -10.83 -14.93 3.65
C GLU A 243 -11.38 -13.62 4.23
N ALA A 244 -11.41 -13.48 5.56
CA ALA A 244 -11.89 -12.29 6.25
C ALA A 244 -10.89 -11.11 6.23
N ALA A 245 -9.63 -11.35 5.82
CA ALA A 245 -8.64 -10.30 5.58
C ALA A 245 -8.99 -9.40 4.37
N ALA A 246 -9.92 -9.83 3.51
CA ALA A 246 -10.45 -9.04 2.40
C ALA A 246 -10.98 -7.66 2.87
N SER A 247 -11.67 -7.63 4.01
CA SER A 247 -12.23 -6.40 4.59
C SER A 247 -11.16 -5.36 4.94
N ALA A 248 -10.01 -5.80 5.47
CA ALA A 248 -8.91 -4.89 5.80
C ALA A 248 -8.27 -4.27 4.55
N ILE A 249 -8.12 -5.04 3.47
CA ILE A 249 -7.63 -4.53 2.17
C ILE A 249 -8.63 -3.50 1.61
N LEU A 250 -9.92 -3.83 1.58
CA LEU A 250 -10.94 -2.99 0.96
C LEU A 250 -11.11 -1.66 1.73
N VAL A 251 -11.13 -1.68 3.06
CA VAL A 251 -11.13 -0.44 3.86
C VAL A 251 -9.83 0.35 3.70
N ALA A 252 -8.67 -0.31 3.59
CA ALA A 252 -7.41 0.39 3.35
C ALA A 252 -7.37 1.09 1.98
N ARG A 253 -7.98 0.49 0.94
CA ARG A 253 -8.13 1.09 -0.40
C ARG A 253 -9.13 2.26 -0.37
N GLU A 254 -10.31 2.08 0.20
CA GLU A 254 -11.33 3.14 0.31
C GLU A 254 -10.80 4.40 1.04
N VAL A 255 -10.03 4.22 2.12
CA VAL A 255 -9.42 5.34 2.85
C VAL A 255 -8.24 5.97 2.07
N ALA A 256 -7.54 5.22 1.23
CA ALA A 256 -6.50 5.75 0.35
C ALA A 256 -7.09 6.56 -0.82
N ASP A 257 -8.17 6.06 -1.43
CA ASP A 257 -8.91 6.74 -2.50
C ASP A 257 -9.60 8.04 -2.01
N ALA A 258 -9.91 8.12 -0.71
CA ALA A 258 -10.29 9.36 -0.03
C ALA A 258 -9.14 10.39 0.13
N GLY A 259 -7.92 10.04 -0.30
CA GLY A 259 -6.76 10.93 -0.36
C GLY A 259 -5.88 10.97 0.90
N LEU A 260 -6.04 10.02 1.82
CA LEU A 260 -5.18 9.89 3.00
C LEU A 260 -3.99 8.96 2.73
N ARG A 261 -2.86 9.20 3.41
CA ARG A 261 -1.67 8.37 3.27
C ARG A 261 -1.85 7.13 4.15
N VAL A 262 -2.36 6.04 3.56
CA VAL A 262 -2.63 4.77 4.23
C VAL A 262 -1.45 3.80 4.07
N LEU A 263 -1.19 3.03 5.12
CA LEU A 263 -0.29 1.88 5.11
C LEU A 263 -0.99 0.65 5.67
N LEU A 264 -1.06 -0.44 4.91
CA LEU A 264 -1.46 -1.76 5.41
C LEU A 264 -0.23 -2.55 5.89
N LEU A 265 -0.29 -3.05 7.11
CA LEU A 265 0.70 -3.95 7.71
C LEU A 265 0.09 -5.35 7.85
N ASP A 266 0.66 -6.31 7.13
CA ASP A 266 0.24 -7.70 7.17
C ASP A 266 1.01 -8.47 8.26
N LEU A 267 0.31 -8.88 9.32
CA LEU A 267 0.82 -9.73 10.40
C LEU A 267 0.29 -11.17 10.31
N THR A 268 -0.41 -11.53 9.23
CA THR A 268 -0.92 -12.89 9.03
C THR A 268 0.22 -13.87 8.76
N ALA A 269 0.08 -15.12 9.19
CA ALA A 269 1.09 -16.16 8.97
C ALA A 269 1.21 -16.60 7.49
N SER A 270 0.18 -16.32 6.68
CA SER A 270 0.05 -16.73 5.27
C SER A 270 0.34 -15.60 4.26
N GLY A 271 0.36 -14.34 4.72
CA GLY A 271 0.40 -13.16 3.87
C GLY A 271 -0.94 -12.85 3.20
N ALA A 272 -2.06 -13.20 3.83
CA ALA A 272 -3.40 -13.12 3.24
C ALA A 272 -3.78 -11.72 2.74
N ALA A 273 -3.42 -10.67 3.50
CA ALA A 273 -3.73 -9.29 3.14
C ALA A 273 -2.81 -8.73 2.05
N SER A 274 -1.52 -9.05 2.10
CA SER A 274 -0.51 -8.48 1.19
C SER A 274 -0.40 -9.18 -0.16
N ARG A 275 -0.73 -10.48 -0.26
CA ARG A 275 -0.70 -11.23 -1.52
C ARG A 275 -1.58 -10.66 -2.65
N PRO A 276 -2.83 -10.19 -2.43
CA PRO A 276 -3.65 -9.55 -3.46
C PRO A 276 -3.33 -8.04 -3.68
N MET A 277 -2.30 -7.52 -3.02
CA MET A 277 -1.80 -6.14 -3.20
C MET A 277 -0.48 -6.08 -3.98
N LEU A 278 0.19 -7.23 -4.19
CA LEU A 278 1.57 -7.31 -4.71
C LEU A 278 1.67 -8.30 -5.88
N ASP A 279 2.68 -8.12 -6.74
CA ASP A 279 2.91 -8.98 -7.92
C ASP A 279 3.44 -10.39 -7.57
N SER A 280 3.97 -10.54 -6.35
CA SER A 280 4.67 -11.72 -5.89
C SER A 280 4.76 -11.77 -4.37
N GLY A 281 4.95 -12.98 -3.81
CA GLY A 281 5.07 -13.20 -2.37
C GLY A 281 6.52 -13.19 -1.83
N LEU A 282 7.47 -12.62 -2.57
CA LEU A 282 8.92 -12.71 -2.27
C LEU A 282 9.54 -11.40 -1.76
N PHE A 283 8.72 -10.36 -1.55
CA PHE A 283 9.18 -9.09 -1.00
C PHE A 283 9.63 -9.22 0.46
N PRO A 284 10.71 -8.53 0.88
CA PRO A 284 11.02 -8.39 2.30
C PRO A 284 9.94 -7.54 2.99
N GLY A 285 9.68 -7.85 4.25
CA GLY A 285 8.52 -7.36 5.00
C GLY A 285 8.79 -7.23 6.50
N ILE A 286 7.72 -7.28 7.30
CA ILE A 286 7.80 -7.06 8.76
C ILE A 286 8.70 -8.08 9.48
N THR A 287 8.73 -9.34 9.04
CA THR A 287 9.65 -10.36 9.57
C THR A 287 11.11 -9.96 9.37
N ASN A 288 11.49 -9.46 8.19
CA ASN A 288 12.85 -9.00 7.89
C ASN A 288 13.21 -7.77 8.75
N LEU A 289 12.28 -6.83 8.94
CA LEU A 289 12.47 -5.64 9.77
C LEU A 289 12.67 -6.00 11.25
N LEU A 290 11.86 -6.93 11.78
CA LEU A 290 11.99 -7.48 13.14
C LEU A 290 13.28 -8.30 13.32
N ALA A 291 13.72 -9.04 12.30
CA ALA A 291 14.98 -9.81 12.30
C ALA A 291 16.25 -8.94 12.09
N SER A 292 16.09 -7.64 11.82
CA SER A 292 17.14 -6.68 11.42
C SER A 292 17.89 -7.06 10.12
N GLU A 293 17.15 -7.54 9.12
CA GLU A 293 17.68 -7.94 7.81
C GLU A 293 17.30 -6.97 6.69
N ALA A 294 16.37 -6.05 6.95
CA ALA A 294 15.93 -5.01 6.02
C ALA A 294 15.61 -3.70 6.77
N GLN A 295 15.55 -2.59 6.06
CA GLN A 295 15.18 -1.25 6.55
C GLN A 295 13.77 -0.86 6.08
N PHE A 296 13.21 0.23 6.64
CA PHE A 296 11.90 0.75 6.24
C PHE A 296 11.78 1.09 4.75
N SER A 297 12.87 1.50 4.11
CA SER A 297 12.95 1.75 2.66
C SER A 297 12.73 0.52 1.79
N ASP A 298 12.97 -0.67 2.36
CA ASP A 298 13.08 -1.91 1.60
C ASP A 298 11.82 -2.78 1.78
N VAL A 299 11.07 -2.56 2.87
CA VAL A 299 9.90 -3.36 3.28
C VAL A 299 8.55 -2.70 3.03
N ILE A 300 8.54 -1.44 2.56
CA ILE A 300 7.34 -0.68 2.19
C ILE A 300 7.22 -0.70 0.67
N HIS A 301 6.11 -1.24 0.18
CA HIS A 301 5.82 -1.39 -1.25
C HIS A 301 4.50 -0.68 -1.58
N ALA A 302 4.25 -0.38 -2.86
CA ALA A 302 2.96 0.16 -3.30
C ALA A 302 1.97 -0.97 -3.59
N ASP A 303 0.68 -0.72 -3.36
CA ASP A 303 -0.40 -1.57 -3.84
C ASP A 303 -0.50 -1.52 -5.38
N LEU A 304 -0.89 -2.63 -6.01
CA LEU A 304 -1.13 -2.70 -7.45
C LEU A 304 -2.40 -1.96 -7.92
N TYR A 305 -3.29 -1.61 -6.99
CA TYR A 305 -4.65 -1.16 -7.32
C TYR A 305 -5.11 0.13 -6.60
N SER A 306 -4.27 0.79 -5.80
CA SER A 306 -4.58 2.05 -5.10
C SER A 306 -3.31 2.81 -4.72
N ASP A 307 -3.44 4.04 -4.21
CA ASP A 307 -2.33 4.80 -3.60
C ASP A 307 -1.95 4.31 -2.18
N CYS A 308 -2.52 3.19 -1.71
CA CYS A 308 -2.16 2.56 -0.43
C CYS A 308 -0.76 1.92 -0.50
N HIS A 309 0.02 2.04 0.56
CA HIS A 309 1.27 1.30 0.72
C HIS A 309 1.05 0.01 1.54
N VAL A 310 1.90 -1.00 1.35
CA VAL A 310 1.83 -2.28 2.08
C VAL A 310 3.19 -2.73 2.61
N ILE A 311 3.21 -3.22 3.85
CA ILE A 311 4.30 -4.03 4.42
C ILE A 311 3.80 -5.48 4.49
N PRO A 312 4.32 -6.40 3.67
CA PRO A 312 3.96 -7.81 3.70
C PRO A 312 4.54 -8.51 4.94
N VAL A 313 4.11 -9.76 5.18
CA VAL A 313 4.69 -10.64 6.22
C VAL A 313 6.23 -10.76 6.07
N GLY A 314 6.73 -10.83 4.83
CA GLY A 314 8.16 -10.88 4.50
C GLY A 314 8.74 -12.29 4.37
N THR A 315 10.06 -12.36 4.20
CA THR A 315 10.79 -13.59 3.82
C THR A 315 11.75 -14.12 4.89
N ALA A 316 11.88 -13.44 6.04
CA ALA A 316 12.75 -13.89 7.13
C ALA A 316 12.08 -14.96 8.00
N ASP A 317 12.89 -15.76 8.70
CA ASP A 317 12.40 -16.78 9.65
C ASP A 317 11.44 -16.18 10.70
N PRO A 318 10.15 -16.58 10.72
CA PRO A 318 9.18 -16.10 11.69
C PRO A 318 9.58 -16.38 13.14
N VAL A 319 10.29 -17.49 13.41
CA VAL A 319 10.75 -17.85 14.76
C VAL A 319 11.81 -16.87 15.26
N ARG A 320 12.70 -16.42 14.38
CA ARG A 320 13.67 -15.35 14.67
C ARG A 320 13.03 -13.98 14.76
N ALA A 321 12.08 -13.65 13.88
CA ALA A 321 11.34 -12.38 13.96
C ALA A 321 10.57 -12.25 15.28
N MET A 322 9.90 -13.32 15.74
CA MET A 322 9.10 -13.31 16.96
C MET A 322 9.94 -13.08 18.24
N ARG A 323 11.22 -13.49 18.26
CA ARG A 323 12.16 -13.16 19.36
C ARG A 323 12.41 -11.66 19.53
N ALA A 324 12.06 -10.86 18.52
CA ALA A 324 12.24 -9.42 18.50
C ALA A 324 10.89 -8.66 18.48
N ALA A 325 9.76 -9.34 18.71
CA ALA A 325 8.40 -8.78 18.65
C ALA A 325 8.17 -7.60 19.64
N ASP A 326 9.00 -7.45 20.67
CA ASP A 326 8.97 -6.29 21.58
C ASP A 326 9.41 -4.98 20.90
N ARG A 327 9.96 -5.04 19.68
CA ARG A 327 10.23 -3.88 18.82
C ARG A 327 8.98 -3.37 18.07
N LEU A 328 7.95 -4.20 17.93
CA LEU A 328 6.77 -3.89 17.11
C LEU A 328 6.06 -2.57 17.53
N PRO A 329 5.92 -2.22 18.82
CA PRO A 329 5.35 -0.92 19.22
C PRO A 329 6.17 0.29 18.71
N ILE A 330 7.50 0.16 18.66
CA ILE A 330 8.41 1.23 18.17
C ILE A 330 8.29 1.36 16.65
N ILE A 331 8.16 0.24 15.95
CA ILE A 331 7.89 0.19 14.51
C ILE A 331 6.54 0.89 14.23
N MET A 332 5.47 0.48 14.90
CA MET A 332 4.14 1.08 14.76
C MET A 332 4.14 2.59 15.04
N GLN A 333 4.85 3.05 16.06
CA GLN A 333 4.96 4.48 16.37
C GLN A 333 5.67 5.28 15.27
N SER A 334 6.68 4.68 14.64
CA SER A 334 7.40 5.27 13.52
C SER A 334 6.51 5.37 12.28
N LEU A 335 5.72 4.33 12.00
CA LEU A 335 4.76 4.30 10.89
C LEU A 335 3.65 5.36 11.08
N THR A 336 3.07 5.48 12.28
CA THR A 336 2.09 6.55 12.61
C THR A 336 2.69 7.97 12.68
N THR A 337 3.98 8.14 12.36
CA THR A 337 4.60 9.46 12.14
C THR A 337 4.73 9.77 10.65
N ALA A 338 4.76 8.74 9.78
CA ALA A 338 4.91 8.87 8.34
C ALA A 338 3.57 8.82 7.59
N TYR A 339 2.58 8.08 8.10
CA TYR A 339 1.27 7.85 7.51
C TYR A 339 0.15 8.50 8.33
N ASP A 340 -0.97 8.79 7.69
CA ASP A 340 -2.16 9.35 8.36
C ASP A 340 -2.98 8.25 9.05
N LEU A 341 -3.04 7.06 8.44
CA LEU A 341 -3.62 5.85 8.99
C LEU A 341 -2.69 4.65 8.77
N VAL A 342 -2.47 3.84 9.81
CA VAL A 342 -1.86 2.50 9.68
C VAL A 342 -2.93 1.44 9.95
N VAL A 343 -3.30 0.70 8.89
CA VAL A 343 -4.15 -0.50 8.95
C VAL A 343 -3.27 -1.69 9.31
N VAL A 344 -3.73 -2.57 10.20
CA VAL A 344 -2.99 -3.77 10.63
C VAL A 344 -3.90 -4.98 10.58
N GLU A 345 -3.69 -5.88 9.63
CA GLU A 345 -4.39 -7.17 9.59
C GLU A 345 -3.65 -8.19 10.47
N CYS A 346 -4.34 -8.74 11.46
CA CYS A 346 -3.76 -9.60 12.46
C CYS A 346 -4.12 -11.09 12.31
N GLY A 347 -5.08 -11.44 11.45
CA GLY A 347 -5.58 -12.81 11.35
C GLY A 347 -6.22 -13.29 12.66
N PRO A 348 -6.12 -14.60 12.99
CA PRO A 348 -6.57 -15.15 14.26
C PRO A 348 -5.57 -14.86 15.41
N ALA A 349 -5.41 -13.58 15.73
CA ALA A 349 -4.49 -13.11 16.77
C ALA A 349 -5.02 -13.31 18.19
N ASP A 350 -4.10 -13.48 19.15
CA ASP A 350 -4.42 -13.52 20.56
C ASP A 350 -4.47 -12.11 21.19
N ALA A 351 -5.09 -12.00 22.37
CA ALA A 351 -5.19 -10.73 23.09
C ALA A 351 -3.81 -10.13 23.47
N GLN A 352 -2.76 -10.96 23.55
CA GLN A 352 -1.40 -10.50 23.83
C GLN A 352 -0.71 -9.91 22.59
N GLY A 353 -1.01 -10.39 21.38
CA GLY A 353 -0.64 -9.79 20.11
C GLY A 353 -1.31 -8.42 19.90
N ILE A 354 -2.63 -8.37 20.05
CA ILE A 354 -3.42 -7.13 19.91
C ILE A 354 -2.92 -6.04 20.88
N GLY A 355 -2.66 -6.40 22.14
CA GLY A 355 -2.13 -5.48 23.16
C GLY A 355 -0.74 -4.89 22.89
N ARG A 356 0.01 -5.39 21.88
CA ARG A 356 1.28 -4.81 21.42
C ARG A 356 1.10 -3.75 20.33
N LEU A 357 -0.08 -3.70 19.71
CA LEU A 357 -0.40 -2.85 18.55
C LEU A 357 -1.24 -1.64 18.97
N THR A 358 -2.14 -1.84 19.92
CA THR A 358 -2.98 -0.80 20.53
C THR A 358 -2.16 0.33 21.15
N GLY A 359 -2.52 1.56 20.83
CA GLY A 359 -2.06 2.78 21.49
C GLY A 359 -3.15 3.84 21.47
N ASP A 360 -2.79 5.10 21.70
CA ASP A 360 -3.71 6.23 21.55
C ASP A 360 -4.27 6.29 20.12
N ALA A 361 -5.53 6.71 19.97
CA ALA A 361 -6.26 6.80 18.69
C ALA A 361 -6.22 5.51 17.83
N THR A 362 -6.32 4.34 18.47
CA THR A 362 -6.51 3.04 17.80
C THR A 362 -7.97 2.63 17.78
N GLU A 363 -8.50 2.29 16.61
CA GLU A 363 -9.75 1.55 16.46
C GLU A 363 -9.50 0.06 16.20
N VAL A 364 -10.47 -0.79 16.57
CA VAL A 364 -10.41 -2.24 16.37
C VAL A 364 -11.67 -2.69 15.65
N PHE A 365 -11.49 -3.48 14.59
CA PHE A 365 -12.52 -4.08 13.75
C PHE A 365 -12.38 -5.60 13.81
N LEU A 366 -13.51 -6.29 13.66
CA LEU A 366 -13.61 -7.73 13.83
C LEU A 366 -14.30 -8.28 12.58
N SER A 367 -13.52 -8.87 11.68
CA SER A 367 -13.98 -9.37 10.39
C SER A 367 -14.59 -10.76 10.55
N MET A 368 -15.84 -10.92 10.12
CA MET A 368 -16.58 -12.20 10.11
C MET A 368 -17.30 -12.35 8.76
N LEU A 369 -17.60 -13.59 8.36
CA LEU A 369 -18.07 -13.97 7.01
C LEU A 369 -19.53 -14.47 6.94
#